data_AF-A0A8J8BBV4-F1
#
_entry.id   AF-A0A8J8BBV4-F1
#
_cell.length_a   1.000
_cell.length_b   1.000
_cell.length_c   1.000
_cell.angle_alpha   90.00
_cell.angle_beta   90.00
_cell.angle_gamma   90.00
#
_symmetry.space_group_name_H-M   'P 1'
#
loop_
_entity.id
_entity.type
_entity.pdbx_description
1 polymer ?
#
loop_
_entity_poly.entity_id
_entity_poly.type
_entity_poly.pdbx_seq_one_letter_code
_entity_poly.pdbx_strand_id
1 'polypeptide(L)' 'MRYVPLFVLMAGPALAHPGVHVHPHDGASWLTVAAALAVLAVAGGVALARVKGR' A
#
# COMPACT_ATOMS: atom_id res chain seq x y z
N MET A 1 8.38 14.45 -15.81
CA MET A 1 7.18 15.15 -16.34
C MET A 1 6.46 14.39 -17.46
N ARG A 2 7.10 13.45 -18.17
CA ARG A 2 6.51 12.73 -19.33
C ARG A 2 5.19 11.99 -19.08
N TYR A 3 4.90 11.59 -17.84
CA TYR A 3 3.70 10.83 -17.48
C TYR A 3 2.57 11.67 -16.88
N VAL A 4 2.83 12.96 -16.59
CA VAL A 4 1.84 13.89 -16.03
C VAL A 4 0.52 13.90 -16.82
N PRO A 5 0.50 14.00 -18.16
CA PRO A 5 -0.76 14.03 -18.89
C PRO A 5 -1.58 12.73 -18.78
N LEU A 6 -0.91 11.59 -18.60
CA LEU A 6 -1.59 10.31 -18.38
C LEU A 6 -2.29 10.29 -17.01
N PHE A 7 -1.62 10.78 -15.97
CA PHE A 7 -2.21 10.89 -14.62
C PHE A 7 -3.38 11.86 -14.57
N VAL A 8 -3.30 12.98 -15.31
CA VAL A 8 -4.39 13.96 -15.40
C VAL A 8 -5.62 13.37 -16.09
N LEU A 9 -5.44 12.62 -17.19
CA LEU A 9 -6.54 11.95 -17.89
C LEU A 9 -7.22 10.87 -17.02
N MET A 10 -6.45 10.12 -16.24
CA MET A 10 -7.00 9.11 -15.33
C MET A 10 -7.72 9.70 -14.12
N ALA A 11 -7.35 10.91 -13.69
CA ALA A 11 -8.01 11.61 -12.58
C ALA A 11 -9.25 12.41 -13.00
N GLY A 12 -9.47 12.64 -14.30
CA GLY A 12 -10.58 13.42 -14.84
C GLY A 12 -11.97 13.01 -14.32
N PRO A 13 -12.34 11.71 -14.30
CA PRO A 13 -13.62 11.26 -13.76
C PRO A 13 -13.83 11.59 -12.28
N ALA A 14 -12.76 11.56 -11.47
CA ALA A 14 -12.81 11.92 -10.04
C ALA A 14 -12.88 13.43 -9.80
N LEU A 15 -12.57 14.25 -10.81
CA LEU A 15 -12.70 15.71 -10.76
C LEU A 15 -14.06 16.20 -11.27
N ALA A 16 -14.86 15.36 -11.92
CA ALA A 16 -16.09 15.77 -12.60
C ALA A 16 -17.23 16.17 -11.65
N HIS A 17 -17.14 15.85 -10.35
CA HIS A 17 -18.17 16.17 -9.37
C HIS A 17 -17.54 16.76 -8.08
N PRO A 18 -18.18 17.75 -7.44
CA PRO A 18 -17.75 18.21 -6.12
C PRO A 18 -18.13 17.20 -5.03
N GLY A 19 -17.22 16.92 -4.10
CA GLY A 19 -17.45 16.00 -2.97
C GLY A 19 -16.21 15.18 -2.58
N VAL A 20 -16.20 14.65 -1.35
CA VAL A 20 -15.14 13.74 -0.90
C VAL A 20 -15.26 12.44 -1.69
N HIS A 21 -14.35 12.24 -2.62
CA HIS A 21 -14.12 10.96 -3.28
C HIS A 21 -13.38 10.04 -2.30
N VAL A 22 -14.09 9.55 -1.29
CA VAL A 22 -13.61 8.42 -0.48
C VAL A 22 -13.54 7.22 -1.40
N HIS A 23 -12.33 6.72 -1.61
CA HIS A 23 -12.12 5.42 -2.26
C HIS A 23 -13.08 4.41 -1.63
N PRO A 24 -13.80 3.56 -2.42
CA PRO A 24 -14.70 2.57 -1.85
C PRO A 24 -13.96 1.78 -0.75
N HIS A 25 -14.67 1.50 0.34
CA HIS A 25 -14.16 0.92 1.58
C HIS A 25 -13.62 -0.52 1.45
N ASP A 26 -13.24 -0.93 0.25
CA ASP A 26 -12.32 -2.03 -0.05
C ASP A 26 -10.86 -1.65 0.33
N GLY A 27 -10.64 -0.36 0.65
CA GLY A 27 -9.35 0.32 0.76
C GLY A 27 -8.47 -0.02 1.96
N ALA A 28 -8.74 -1.07 2.74
CA ALA A 28 -7.82 -1.56 3.79
C ALA A 28 -7.25 -2.96 3.51
N SER A 29 -7.57 -3.57 2.37
CA SER A 29 -6.98 -4.86 1.96
C SER A 29 -5.44 -4.81 1.85
N TRP A 30 -4.87 -3.65 1.52
CA TRP A 30 -3.42 -3.42 1.57
C TRP A 30 -2.85 -3.50 2.99
N LEU A 31 -3.66 -3.20 4.02
CA LEU A 31 -3.25 -3.31 5.43
C LEU A 31 -3.04 -4.77 5.80
N THR A 32 -3.80 -5.71 5.21
CA THR A 32 -3.58 -7.15 5.34
C THR A 32 -2.22 -7.55 4.77
N VAL A 33 -1.86 -7.04 3.59
CA VAL A 33 -0.54 -7.29 2.97
C VAL A 33 0.57 -6.67 3.83
N ALA A 34 0.41 -5.43 4.29
CA ALA A 34 1.38 -4.76 5.15
C ALA A 34 1.57 -5.50 6.49
N ALA A 35 0.48 -5.97 7.11
CA ALA A 35 0.52 -6.76 8.34
C ALA A 35 1.24 -8.10 8.14
N ALA A 36 0.97 -8.80 7.02
CA ALA A 36 1.65 -10.05 6.69
C ALA A 36 3.16 -9.85 6.53
N LEU A 37 3.59 -8.80 5.82
CA LEU A 37 5.00 -8.46 5.66
C LEU A 37 5.66 -8.10 7.00
N ALA A 38 4.97 -7.37 7.87
CA ALA A 38 5.46 -7.03 9.20
C ALA A 38 5.69 -8.29 10.06
N VAL A 39 4.75 -9.24 10.05
CA VAL A 39 4.90 -10.52 10.76
C VAL A 39 6.09 -11.32 10.24
N LEU A 40 6.25 -11.42 8.91
CA LEU A 40 7.38 -12.11 8.28
C LEU A 40 8.72 -11.47 8.63
N ALA A 41 8.80 -10.14 8.64
CA ALA A 41 10.01 -9.41 9.00
C ALA A 41 10.43 -9.70 10.45
N VAL A 42 9.48 -9.68 11.39
CA VAL A 42 9.73 -10.00 12.81
C VAL A 42 10.15 -11.46 12.97
N ALA A 43 9.41 -12.40 12.40
CA ALA A 43 9.70 -13.83 12.49
C ALA A 43 11.08 -14.16 11.88
N GLY A 44 11.35 -13.62 10.69
CA GLY A 44 12.64 -13.75 10.01
C GLY A 44 13.78 -13.16 10.82
N GLY A 45 13.61 -11.96 11.38
CA GLY A 45 14.61 -11.33 12.24
C GLY A 45 14.94 -12.16 13.48
N VAL A 46 13.92 -12.70 14.15
CA VAL A 46 14.10 -13.59 15.31
C VAL A 46 14.82 -14.88 14.90
N ALA A 47 14.44 -15.50 13.78
CA ALA A 47 15.11 -16.70 13.29
C ALA A 47 16.59 -16.43 12.96
N LEU A 48 16.88 -15.32 12.29
CA LEU A 48 18.25 -14.92 11.94
C LEU A 48 19.10 -14.66 13.18
N ALA A 49 18.54 -13.98 14.19
CA ALA A 49 19.21 -13.71 15.45
C ALA A 49 19.56 -15.01 16.20
N ARG A 50 18.65 -16.00 16.19
CA ARG A 50 18.91 -17.32 16.79
C ARG A 50 19.98 -18.11 16.04
N VAL A 51 20.03 -18.02 14.71
CA VAL A 51 21.09 -18.67 13.93
C VAL A 51 22.44 -18.01 14.20
N LYS A 52 22.50 -16.68 14.28
CA LYS A 52 23.75 -15.95 14.54
C LYS A 52 24.27 -16.09 15.98
N GLY A 53 23.38 -16.29 16.95
CA GLY A 53 23.73 -16.48 18.35
C GLY A 53 24.06 -17.93 18.74
N ARG A 54 23.91 -18.88 17.82
CA ARG A 54 24.40 -20.26 17.94
C ARG A 54 25.78 -20.37 17.29
#